data_AF-A0A5K1DHB4-F1
#
_entry.id   AF-A0A5K1DHB4-F1
#
_cell.length_a   1.000
_cell.length_b   1.000
_cell.length_c   1.000
_cell.angle_alpha   90.00
_cell.angle_beta   90.00
_cell.angle_gamma   90.00
#
_symmetry.space_group_name_H-M   'P 1'
#
loop_
_entity.id
_entity.type
_entity.pdbx_description
1 polymer ?
#
loop_
_entity_poly.entity_id
_entity_poly.type
_entity_poly.pdbx_seq_one_letter_code
_entity_poly.pdbx_strand_id
1 'polypeptide(L)' 'HKIKFLHSDGGGEYQSLQPFLSENGIGHRKSCPHTPEQNGNAERRHRHIVETGL' A
#
# COMPACT_ATOMS: atom_id res chain seq x y z
N HIS A 1 -3.91 -3.69 -17.79
CA HIS A 1 -2.72 -3.28 -17.01
C HIS A 1 -2.53 -4.26 -15.87
N LYS A 2 -1.34 -4.87 -15.71
CA LYS A 2 -1.03 -5.77 -14.59
C LYS A 2 -0.27 -4.98 -13.51
N ILE A 3 -0.65 -5.15 -12.25
CA ILE A 3 0.08 -4.55 -11.13
C ILE A 3 1.41 -5.29 -10.99
N LYS A 4 2.53 -4.55 -10.96
CA LYS A 4 3.88 -5.12 -10.79
C LYS A 4 4.33 -5.12 -9.33
N PHE A 5 3.95 -4.07 -8.59
CA PHE A 5 4.35 -3.90 -7.19
C PHE A 5 3.22 -3.29 -6.37
N LEU A 6 3.05 -3.77 -5.14
CA LEU A 6 2.29 -3.12 -4.08
C LEU A 6 3.27 -2.41 -3.14
N HIS A 7 3.02 -1.14 -2.84
CA HIS A 7 3.74 -0.41 -1.79
C HIS A 7 2.80 -0.20 -0.61
N SER A 8 3.17 -0.66 0.58
CA SER A 8 2.38 -0.45 1.81
C SER A 8 3.27 0.11 2.91
N ASP A 9 2.67 0.77 3.89
CA ASP A 9 3.34 0.94 5.17
C ASP A 9 3.53 -0.43 5.83
N GLY A 10 4.52 -0.57 6.70
CA GLY A 10 4.87 -1.85 7.32
C GLY A 10 3.80 -2.47 8.24
N GLY A 11 2.55 -1.98 8.21
CA GLY A 11 1.42 -2.49 8.95
C GLY A 11 1.21 -4.00 8.77
N GLY A 12 0.89 -4.67 9.88
CA GLY A 12 0.69 -6.13 9.92
C GLY A 12 -0.42 -6.63 8.99
N GLU A 13 -1.41 -5.79 8.71
CA GLU A 13 -2.54 -6.10 7.84
C GLU A 13 -2.12 -6.44 6.40
N TYR A 14 -1.05 -5.83 5.89
CA TYR A 14 -0.53 -6.11 4.55
C TYR A 14 0.41 -7.30 4.49
N GLN A 15 0.84 -7.83 5.64
CA GLN A 15 1.68 -9.03 5.68
C GLN A 15 0.87 -10.29 5.34
N SER A 16 -0.42 -10.33 5.70
CA SER A 16 -1.32 -11.45 5.35
C SER A 16 -1.58 -11.56 3.84
N LEU A 17 -1.34 -10.47 3.08
CA LEU A 17 -1.51 -10.43 1.63
C LEU A 17 -0.29 -10.96 0.85
N GLN A 18 0.84 -11.20 1.51
CA GLN A 18 2.05 -11.75 0.88
C GLN A 18 1.79 -13.01 0.02
N PRO A 19 1.02 -14.02 0.47
CA PRO A 19 0.75 -15.22 -0.34
C PRO A 19 0.02 -14.88 -1.63
N PHE A 20 -1.00 -14.01 -1.55
CA PHE A 20 -1.78 -13.56 -2.70
C PHE A 20 -0.92 -12.77 -3.71
N LEU A 21 -0.07 -11.87 -3.20
CA LEU A 21 0.82 -11.07 -4.03
C LEU A 21 1.83 -11.96 -4.75
N SER A 22 2.40 -12.94 -4.04
CA SER A 22 3.36 -13.88 -4.61
C SER A 22 2.72 -14.78 -5.69
N GLU A 23 1.51 -15.30 -5.44
CA GLU A 23 0.76 -16.11 -6.42
C GLU A 23 0.47 -15.33 -7.71
N ASN A 24 0.19 -14.03 -7.57
CA ASN A 24 -0.09 -13.15 -8.71
C ASN A 24 1.19 -12.56 -9.36
N GLY A 25 2.37 -12.88 -8.85
CA GLY A 25 3.65 -12.34 -9.33
C GLY A 25 3.81 -10.83 -9.05
N ILE A 26 3.15 -10.32 -8.02
CA ILE A 26 3.20 -8.92 -7.59
C ILE A 26 4.25 -8.80 -6.49
N GLY A 27 5.24 -7.94 -6.68
CA GLY A 27 6.24 -7.67 -5.64
C GLY A 27 5.67 -6.80 -4.52
N HIS A 28 5.95 -7.14 -3.26
CA HIS A 28 5.57 -6.31 -2.11
C HIS A 28 6.75 -5.44 -1.66
N ARG A 29 6.58 -4.11 -1.68
CA ARG A 29 7.50 -3.15 -1.07
C ARG A 29 6.85 -2.58 0.18
N LYS A 30 7.64 -2.50 1.25
CA LYS A 30 7.25 -1.86 2.49
C LYS A 30 7.97 -0.52 2.59
N SER A 31 7.29 0.52 3.05
CA SER A 31 7.97 1.76 3.44
C SER A 31 8.88 1.50 4.64
N CYS A 32 9.95 2.28 4.73
CA CYS A 32 10.80 2.22 5.91
C CYS A 32 10.01 2.76 7.12
N PRO A 33 10.21 2.19 8.33
CA PRO A 33 9.67 2.79 9.54
C PRO A 33 10.18 4.24 9.66
N HIS A 34 9.32 5.14 10.12
CA HIS A 34 9.57 6.59 10.22
C HIS A 34 9.69 7.37 8.88
N THR A 35 9.30 6.79 7.74
CA THR A 35 9.18 7.53 6.46
C THR A 35 7.75 7.52 5.90
N PRO A 36 6.78 8.15 6.60
CA PRO A 36 5.38 8.21 6.15
C PRO A 36 5.23 8.90 4.78
N GLU A 37 6.17 9.80 4.43
CA GLU A 37 6.21 10.47 3.12
C GLU A 37 6.25 9.50 1.93
N GLN A 38 6.84 8.31 2.09
CA GLN A 38 6.86 7.28 1.05
C GLN A 38 5.45 6.76 0.72
N ASN A 39 4.54 6.78 1.71
CA ASN A 39 3.14 6.39 1.53
C ASN A 39 2.19 7.61 1.39
N GLY A 40 2.73 8.83 1.42
CA GLY A 40 1.93 10.06 1.48
C GLY A 40 0.97 10.26 0.30
N ASN A 41 1.27 9.68 -0.87
CA ASN A 41 0.33 9.71 -2.00
C ASN A 41 -0.92 8.84 -1.75
N ALA A 42 -0.76 7.67 -1.15
CA ALA A 42 -1.88 6.81 -0.77
C ALA A 42 -2.70 7.47 0.34
N GLU A 43 -2.04 8.01 1.36
CA GLU A 43 -2.69 8.71 2.47
C GLU A 43 -3.45 9.96 2.02
N ARG A 44 -2.87 10.80 1.16
CA ARG A 44 -3.55 12.00 0.61
C ARG A 44 -4.78 11.62 -0.20
N ARG A 45 -4.68 10.58 -1.04
CA ARG A 45 -5.82 10.10 -1.83
C ARG A 45 -6.90 9.51 -0.93
N HIS A 46 -6.52 8.72 0.07
CA HIS A 46 -7.44 8.17 1.05
C HIS A 46 -8.21 9.30 1.75
N ARG A 47 -7.50 10.31 2.26
CA ARG A 47 -8.12 11.48 2.92
C ARG A 47 -9.10 12.19 1.99
N HIS A 48 -8.71 12.48 0.75
CA HIS A 48 -9.59 13.14 -0.20
C HIS A 48 -10.84 12.30 -0.52
N ILE A 49 -10.70 10.99 -0.71
CA ILE A 49 -11.85 10.10 -0.96
C ILE A 49 -12.81 10.10 0.23
N VAL A 50 -12.27 10.02 1.46
CA VAL A 50 -13.07 10.05 2.68
C VAL A 50 -13.76 11.40 2.88
N GLU A 51 -13.06 12.51 2.65
CA GLU A 51 -13.59 13.87 2.83
C GLU A 51 -14.59 14.28 1.75
N THR A 52 -14.44 13.79 0.51
CA THR A 52 -15.32 14.17 -0.62
C THR A 52 -16.45 13.15 -0.85
N GLY A 53 -16.34 11.95 -0.26
CA GLY A 53 -17.31 10.87 -0.40
C GLY A 53 -18.31 10.76 0.75
N LEU A 54 -18.22 11.64 1.76
CA LEU A 54 -19.15 11.76 2.89
C LEU A 54 -20.03 13.01 2.75
#